data_AF-A0A2D0KFY3-F1
#
_entry.id   AF-A0A2D0KFY3-F1
#
_cell.length_a   1.000
_cell.length_b   1.000
_cell.length_c   1.000
_cell.angle_alpha   90.00
_cell.angle_beta   90.00
_cell.angle_gamma   90.00
#
_symmetry.space_group_name_H-M   'P 1'
#
loop_
_entity.id
_entity.type
_entity.pdbx_description
1 polymer ?
#
loop_
_entity_poly.entity_id
_entity_poly.type
_entity_poly.pdbx_seq_one_letter_code
_entity_poly.pdbx_strand_id
1 'polypeptide(L)'
;MERVVKIFKNGRNQAIRLPVMFEFDTDRVYIRQDKNGDIILSKNKSKHDDWDLFFNMLNNFSVPNDFLDVNDRNQDITKRDPFEGIL
;
A
#
# COMPACT_ATOMS: atom_id res chain seq x y z
N MET A 1 8.37 10.96 -9.75
CA MET A 1 9.73 11.44 -10.07
C MET A 1 10.46 10.31 -10.76
N GLU A 2 11.04 10.56 -11.93
CA GLU A 2 11.71 9.54 -12.73
C GLU A 2 13.15 9.95 -13.00
N ARG A 3 14.07 8.98 -13.00
CA ARG A 3 15.48 9.19 -13.33
C ARG A 3 15.98 8.03 -14.17
N VAL A 4 16.59 8.36 -15.31
CA VAL A 4 17.33 7.37 -16.10
C VAL A 4 18.60 7.01 -15.33
N VAL A 5 18.78 5.73 -15.06
CA VAL A 5 19.92 5.19 -14.31
C VAL A 5 20.74 4.26 -15.19
N LYS A 6 22.04 4.19 -14.89
CA LYS A 6 22.95 3.31 -15.63
C LYS A 6 22.86 1.89 -15.08
N ILE A 7 22.69 0.95 -16.00
CA ILE A 7 22.82 -0.47 -15.74
C ILE A 7 24.24 -0.91 -16.09
N PHE A 8 24.83 -1.77 -15.27
CA PHE A 8 26.16 -2.34 -15.47
C PHE A 8 26.19 -3.83 -15.10
N LYS A 9 27.30 -4.50 -15.41
CA LYS A 9 27.55 -5.90 -15.03
C LYS A 9 28.25 -5.97 -13.68
N ASN A 10 27.79 -6.87 -12.81
CA ASN A 10 28.47 -7.28 -11.59
C ASN A 10 28.74 -8.80 -11.66
N GLY A 11 29.92 -9.16 -12.16
CA GLY A 11 30.22 -10.55 -12.54
C GLY A 11 29.28 -11.04 -13.64
N ARG A 12 28.59 -12.16 -13.40
CA ARG A 12 27.59 -12.72 -14.34
C ARG A 12 26.25 -11.98 -14.29
N ASN A 13 26.00 -11.22 -13.23
CA ASN A 13 24.72 -10.58 -12.95
C ASN A 13 24.65 -9.15 -13.48
N GLN A 14 23.44 -8.62 -13.58
CA GLN A 14 23.17 -7.23 -13.91
C GLN A 14 22.89 -6.44 -12.63
N ALA A 15 23.36 -5.20 -12.56
CA ALA A 15 23.17 -4.31 -11.41
C ALA A 15 22.79 -2.90 -11.88
N ILE A 16 22.03 -2.20 -11.03
CA ILE A 16 21.61 -0.81 -11.23
C ILE A 16 22.34 0.06 -10.23
N ARG A 17 22.86 1.22 -10.67
CA ARG A 17 23.37 2.23 -9.75
C ARG A 17 22.20 3.09 -9.25
N LEU A 18 21.85 2.96 -7.97
CA LEU A 18 20.84 3.81 -7.35
C LEU A 18 21.43 5.21 -7.10
N PRO A 19 20.74 6.29 -7.53
CA PRO A 19 21.06 7.64 -7.09
C PRO A 19 20.80 7.82 -5.59
N VAL A 20 21.53 8.72 -4.93
CA VAL A 20 21.43 8.98 -3.49
C VAL A 20 19.99 9.19 -3.00
N MET A 21 19.16 9.89 -3.76
CA MET A 21 17.75 10.14 -3.40
C MET A 21 16.85 8.88 -3.39
N PHE A 22 17.32 7.75 -3.94
CA PHE A 22 16.63 6.46 -3.99
C PHE A 22 17.39 5.38 -3.21
N GLU A 23 18.38 5.75 -2.40
CA GLU A 23 19.10 4.79 -1.55
C GLU A 23 18.18 4.21 -0.48
N PHE A 24 18.38 2.92 -0.20
CA PHE A 24 17.71 2.23 0.89
C PHE A 24 18.58 2.31 2.15
N ASP A 25 17.94 2.40 3.30
CA ASP A 25 18.56 2.31 4.63
C ASP A 25 18.77 0.84 5.08
N THR A 26 18.80 -0.10 4.13
CA THR A 26 18.91 -1.55 4.34
C THR A 26 19.85 -2.17 3.31
N ASP A 27 20.46 -3.31 3.66
CA ASP A 27 21.38 -4.06 2.79
C ASP A 27 20.64 -4.94 1.76
N ARG A 28 19.35 -5.23 2.00
CA ARG A 28 18.53 -6.12 1.18
C ARG A 28 17.15 -5.54 0.93
N VAL A 29 16.63 -5.83 -0.25
CA VAL A 29 15.29 -5.44 -0.70
C VAL A 29 14.61 -6.61 -1.42
N TYR A 30 13.29 -6.58 -1.46
CA TYR A 30 12.49 -7.47 -2.28
C TYR A 30 12.38 -6.93 -3.69
N ILE A 31 12.45 -7.82 -4.67
CA ILE A 31 12.21 -7.54 -6.09
C ILE A 31 10.95 -8.27 -6.53
N ARG A 32 10.06 -7.56 -7.24
CA ARG A 32 8.90 -8.17 -7.89
C ARG A 32 8.66 -7.55 -9.26
N GLN A 33 8.01 -8.31 -10.13
CA GLN A 33 7.52 -7.82 -11.40
C GLN A 33 6.00 -7.61 -11.29
N ASP A 34 5.48 -6.51 -11.83
CA ASP A 34 4.04 -6.29 -11.90
C ASP A 34 3.43 -6.79 -13.23
N LYS A 35 2.14 -6.51 -13.43
CA LYS A 35 1.40 -6.95 -14.63
C LYS A 35 1.86 -6.27 -15.92
N ASN A 36 2.45 -5.07 -15.82
CA ASN A 36 2.96 -4.33 -16.95
C ASN A 36 4.39 -4.77 -17.33
N GLY A 37 5.01 -5.61 -16.48
CA GLY A 37 6.38 -6.06 -16.63
C GLY A 37 7.39 -5.18 -15.90
N ASP A 38 6.93 -4.16 -15.15
CA ASP A 38 7.80 -3.24 -14.42
C ASP A 38 8.41 -3.93 -13.21
N ILE A 39 9.69 -3.64 -12.98
CA ILE A 39 10.43 -4.16 -11.83
C ILE A 39 10.33 -3.20 -10.67
N ILE A 40 9.77 -3.68 -9.55
CA ILE A 40 9.55 -2.91 -8.35
C ILE A 40 10.47 -3.44 -7.24
N LEU A 41 11.25 -2.52 -6.66
CA LEU A 41 12.09 -2.78 -5.50
C LEU A 41 11.40 -2.24 -4.25
N SER A 42 11.34 -3.03 -3.18
CA SER A 42 10.68 -2.65 -1.93
C SER A 42 11.47 -3.11 -0.72
N LYS A 43 11.59 -2.24 0.30
CA LYS A 43 12.16 -2.62 1.61
C LYS A 43 11.29 -3.64 2.33
N ASN A 44 9.97 -3.53 2.16
CA ASN A 44 9.01 -4.44 2.79
C ASN A 44 8.64 -5.54 1.81
N LYS A 45 8.51 -6.77 2.31
CA LYS A 45 7.92 -7.86 1.53
C LYS A 45 6.57 -7.38 1.02
N SER A 46 6.30 -7.53 -0.28
CA SER A 46 5.04 -7.09 -0.86
C SER A 46 3.91 -7.87 -0.20
N LYS A 47 3.23 -7.25 0.78
CA LYS A 47 2.05 -7.79 1.47
C LYS A 47 0.80 -7.68 0.60
N HIS A 48 0.92 -7.90 -0.71
CA HIS A 48 -0.26 -7.83 -1.59
C HIS A 48 -1.29 -8.92 -1.27
N ASP A 49 -0.91 -9.97 -0.51
CA ASP A 49 -1.81 -11.05 -0.10
C ASP A 49 -1.94 -11.22 1.43
N ASP A 50 -1.27 -10.43 2.27
CA ASP A 50 -1.25 -10.68 3.71
C ASP A 50 -2.36 -9.88 4.43
N TRP A 51 -3.61 -10.14 4.02
CA TRP A 51 -4.79 -9.76 4.80
C TRP A 51 -4.89 -10.60 6.08
N ASP A 52 -4.11 -11.67 6.22
CA ASP A 52 -4.11 -12.52 7.40
C ASP A 52 -3.76 -11.72 8.65
N LEU A 53 -2.85 -10.75 8.58
CA LEU A 53 -2.56 -9.87 9.72
C LEU A 53 -3.79 -9.04 10.14
N PHE A 54 -4.55 -8.55 9.16
CA PHE A 54 -5.80 -7.81 9.41
C PHE A 54 -6.89 -8.72 9.95
N PHE A 55 -7.09 -9.91 9.38
CA PHE A 55 -8.07 -10.90 9.85
C PHE A 55 -7.71 -11.46 11.23
N ASN A 56 -6.43 -11.69 11.53
CA ASN A 56 -5.97 -12.05 12.86
C ASN A 56 -6.25 -10.95 13.89
N MET A 57 -6.11 -9.68 13.49
CA MET A 57 -6.47 -8.55 14.33
C MET A 57 -7.99 -8.48 14.57
N LEU A 58 -8.81 -8.70 13.54
CA LEU A 58 -10.27 -8.78 13.67
C LEU A 58 -10.72 -9.94 14.56
N ASN A 59 -10.13 -11.13 14.41
CA ASN A 59 -10.49 -12.31 15.20
C ASN A 59 -10.18 -12.14 16.69
N ASN A 60 -9.17 -11.33 17.03
CA ASN A 60 -8.81 -11.01 18.41
C ASN A 60 -9.61 -9.82 18.97
N PHE A 61 -10.43 -9.18 18.15
CA PHE A 61 -11.23 -8.03 18.54
C PHE A 61 -12.67 -8.46 18.84
N SER A 62 -13.14 -8.20 20.06
CA SER A 62 -14.54 -8.40 20.44
C SER A 62 -15.33 -7.15 20.08
N VAL A 63 -16.29 -7.30 19.18
CA VAL A 63 -17.26 -6.26 18.84
C VAL A 63 -18.53 -6.50 19.67
N PRO A 64 -19.08 -5.47 20.33
CA PRO A 64 -20.37 -5.58 21.03
C PRO A 64 -21.50 -6.06 20.10
N ASN A 65 -22.45 -6.84 20.63
CA ASN A 65 -23.56 -7.40 19.84
C ASN A 65 -24.49 -6.33 19.24
N ASP A 66 -24.48 -5.14 19.84
CA ASP A 66 -25.25 -3.95 19.46
C ASP A 66 -24.44 -2.96 18.61
N PHE A 67 -23.17 -3.25 18.28
CA PHE A 67 -22.36 -2.36 17.47
C PHE A 67 -22.92 -2.24 16.04
N LEU A 68 -23.31 -1.02 15.65
CA LEU A 68 -23.93 -0.75 14.36
C LEU A 68 -25.18 -1.61 14.14
N ASP A 69 -26.07 -1.63 15.14
CA ASP A 69 -27.36 -2.30 15.04
C ASP A 69 -28.26 -1.69 13.95
N VAL A 70 -29.47 -2.23 13.81
CA VAL A 70 -30.43 -1.75 12.82
C VAL A 70 -30.81 -0.28 13.06
N ASN A 71 -30.86 0.18 14.31
CA ASN A 71 -31.20 1.56 14.63
C ASN A 71 -30.06 2.52 14.28
N ASP A 72 -28.82 2.16 14.60
CA ASP A 72 -27.61 2.92 14.26
C ASP A 72 -27.41 3.04 12.74
N ARG A 73 -27.75 1.97 12.01
CA ARG A 73 -27.64 1.91 10.54
C ARG A 73 -28.84 2.50 9.81
N ASN A 74 -29.95 2.77 10.50
CA ASN A 74 -31.13 3.41 9.92
C ASN A 74 -30.89 4.92 9.74
N GLN A 75 -29.88 5.24 8.95
CA GLN A 75 -29.56 6.62 8.58
C GLN A 75 -30.48 7.04 7.44
N ASP A 76 -31.27 8.08 7.69
CA ASP A 76 -32.07 8.72 6.66
C ASP A 76 -31.19 9.32 5.56
N ILE A 77 -31.75 9.41 4.36
CA ILE A 77 -31.10 10.05 3.23
C ILE A 77 -30.88 11.53 3.57
N THR A 78 -29.64 11.89 3.88
CA THR A 78 -29.28 13.29 4.11
C THR A 78 -29.01 13.96 2.78
N LYS A 79 -29.89 14.88 2.35
CA LYS A 79 -29.61 15.75 1.20
C LYS A 79 -28.62 16.83 1.66
N ARG A 80 -27.33 16.65 1.35
CA ARG A 80 -26.31 17.68 1.55
C ARG A 80 -26.08 18.42 0.25
N ASP A 81 -26.22 19.74 0.27
CA ASP A 81 -25.78 20.57 -0.84
C ASP A 81 -24.32 20.99 -0.60
N PRO A 82 -23.36 20.50 -1.41
CA PRO A 82 -21.96 20.86 -1.26
C PRO A 82 -21.67 22.35 -1.55
N PHE A 83 -22.65 23.12 -2.04
CA PHE A 83 -22.53 24.54 -2.35
C PHE A 83 -23.39 25.45 -1.46
N GLU A 84 -24.02 24.91 -0.40
CA GLU A 84 -24.79 25.72 0.55
C GLU A 84 -23.89 26.80 1.20
N GLY A 85 -24.25 28.08 1.01
CA GLY A 85 -23.51 29.23 1.56
C GLY A 85 -22.35 29.76 0.69
N ILE A 86 -22.18 29.27 -0.55
CA ILE A 86 -21.15 29.77 -1.49
C ILE A 86 -21.69 30.81 -2.48
N LEU A 87 -22.99 31.13 -2.43
CA LEU A 87 -23.64 32.19 -3.23
C LEU A 87 -24.12 33.36 -2.36
#